data_AF-A0A0M4GLX4-F1
#
_entry.id   AF-A0A0M4GLX4-F1
#
_cell.length_a   1.000
_cell.length_b   1.000
_cell.length_c   1.000
_cell.angle_alpha   90.00
_cell.angle_beta   90.00
_cell.angle_gamma   90.00
#
_symmetry.space_group_name_H-M   'P 1'
#
loop_
_entity.id
_entity.type
_entity.pdbx_description
1 polymer ?
#
loop_
_entity_poly.entity_id
_entity_poly.type
_entity_poly.pdbx_seq_one_letter_code
_entity_poly.pdbx_strand_id
1 'polypeptide(L)'
;MTNFFIKLKSALFTTLALGIITLLIPGFLSGSVGSTIFVFGIMLLIAMIGNMVVAIPVSYLSDFLTKRLGAFQFPAAGLIHIAVGLSPVFFIDEVAFYSIASAFLFFLFTEWQQAGWKIRYNWKPVVSFISVGVFTAAAIVSVPGIVNKFQERTHNAYLIPKGFEGEIKVVHDIKNAPLEKTSDGYDIITINESGYGLSAEPLDSSLIEDKYYFVDESGNKEEIEKLCISVGDRKAIGGDGYEYTYETLYVTSNKCGQVFRENGKKYFGEKLQIEEILFKEGLAEMTDYGYSIHPQN
;
A
#
# COMPACT_ATOMS: atom_id res chain seq x y z
N MET A 1 7.53 33.61 -23.48
CA MET A 1 8.40 33.44 -22.29
C MET A 1 7.66 33.64 -20.96
N THR A 2 6.64 34.50 -20.86
CA THR A 2 5.88 34.76 -19.62
C THR A 2 5.17 33.53 -19.04
N ASN A 3 4.58 32.68 -19.88
CA ASN A 3 3.79 31.53 -19.40
C ASN A 3 4.64 30.42 -18.77
N PHE A 4 5.87 30.22 -19.25
CA PHE A 4 6.79 29.24 -18.67
C PHE A 4 7.20 29.62 -17.24
N PHE A 5 7.57 30.89 -17.03
CA PHE A 5 7.95 31.38 -15.70
C PHE A 5 6.79 31.34 -14.70
N ILE A 6 5.54 31.57 -15.14
CA ILE A 6 4.36 31.41 -14.29
C ILE A 6 4.26 29.96 -13.81
N LYS A 7 4.33 28.99 -14.72
CA LYS A 7 4.24 27.56 -14.36
C LYS A 7 5.39 27.11 -13.48
N LEU A 8 6.60 27.62 -13.71
CA LEU A 8 7.77 27.35 -12.86
C LEU A 8 7.59 27.92 -11.44
N LYS A 9 7.06 29.13 -11.31
CA LYS A 9 6.74 29.73 -10.00
C LYS A 9 5.61 28.98 -9.30
N SER A 10 4.59 28.54 -10.04
CA SER A 10 3.53 27.69 -9.49
C SER A 10 4.10 26.38 -8.95
N ALA A 11 5.00 25.72 -9.69
CA ALA A 11 5.68 24.52 -9.21
C ALA A 11 6.39 24.76 -7.87
N LEU A 12 7.15 25.86 -7.77
CA LEU A 12 7.83 26.23 -6.53
C LEU A 12 6.84 26.50 -5.39
N PHE A 13 5.80 27.30 -5.62
CA PHE A 13 4.80 27.60 -4.59
C PHE A 13 4.03 26.37 -4.15
N THR A 14 3.66 25.47 -5.07
CA THR A 14 3.03 24.19 -4.73
C THR A 14 3.94 23.34 -3.87
N THR A 15 5.21 23.17 -4.25
CA THR A 15 6.18 22.38 -3.49
C THR A 15 6.33 22.93 -2.07
N LEU A 16 6.49 24.25 -1.92
CA LEU A 16 6.62 24.89 -0.61
C LEU A 16 5.34 24.77 0.22
N ALA A 17 4.17 24.98 -0.39
CA ALA A 17 2.88 24.87 0.28
C ALA A 17 2.63 23.45 0.79
N LEU A 18 2.94 22.42 -0.03
CA LEU A 18 2.85 21.03 0.39
C LEU A 18 3.81 20.71 1.53
N GLY A 19 5.05 21.22 1.49
CA GLY A 19 5.96 21.09 2.62
C GLY A 19 5.37 21.65 3.91
N ILE A 20 4.82 22.87 3.87
CA ILE A 20 4.16 23.47 5.02
C ILE A 20 2.99 22.61 5.50
N ILE A 21 2.14 22.11 4.59
CA ILE A 21 1.02 21.23 4.92
C ILE A 21 1.51 19.95 5.60
N THR A 22 2.57 19.33 5.11
CA THR A 22 3.19 18.14 5.72
C THR A 22 3.62 18.39 7.16
N LEU A 23 4.21 19.56 7.45
CA LEU A 23 4.61 19.93 8.82
C LEU A 23 3.42 20.10 9.78
N LEU A 24 2.21 20.33 9.26
CA LEU A 24 0.99 20.47 10.05
C LEU A 24 0.30 19.12 10.32
N ILE A 25 0.78 18.02 9.72
CA ILE A 25 0.20 16.69 9.95
C ILE A 25 0.50 16.26 11.40
N PRO A 26 -0.53 15.91 12.20
CA PRO A 26 -0.34 15.43 13.56
C PRO A 26 0.61 14.23 13.60
N GLY A 27 1.59 14.26 14.52
CA GLY A 27 2.59 13.21 14.66
C GLY A 27 3.77 13.30 13.68
N PHE A 28 3.76 14.19 12.69
CA PHE A 28 4.94 14.36 11.82
C PHE A 28 6.16 14.84 12.61
N LEU A 29 5.96 15.72 13.59
CA LEU A 29 7.02 16.27 14.44
C LEU A 29 7.37 15.40 15.65
N SER A 30 6.73 14.24 15.85
CA SER A 30 7.01 13.39 17.03
C SER A 30 8.23 12.46 16.85
N GLY A 31 8.80 12.38 15.64
CA GLY A 31 10.03 11.65 15.38
C GLY A 31 11.28 12.38 15.88
N SER A 32 12.45 11.72 15.78
CA SER A 32 13.73 12.38 16.04
C SER A 32 13.92 13.56 15.06
N VAL A 33 14.53 14.66 15.51
CA VAL A 33 14.73 15.85 14.67
C VAL A 33 15.43 15.49 13.35
N GLY A 34 16.43 14.60 13.41
CA GLY A 34 17.15 14.11 12.23
C GLY A 34 16.26 13.34 11.25
N SER A 35 15.45 12.39 11.74
CA SER A 35 14.53 11.63 10.87
C SER A 35 13.46 12.52 10.27
N THR A 36 12.91 13.47 11.02
CA THR A 36 11.85 14.37 10.54
C THR A 36 12.35 15.30 9.45
N ILE A 37 13.54 15.89 9.60
CA ILE A 37 14.16 16.74 8.57
C ILE A 37 14.44 15.92 7.30
N PHE A 38 14.94 14.68 7.45
CA PHE A 38 15.23 13.81 6.32
C PHE A 38 13.98 13.46 5.51
N VAL A 39 12.92 12.97 6.18
CA VAL A 39 11.63 12.66 5.54
C VAL A 39 11.02 13.89 4.88
N PHE A 40 11.04 15.03 5.57
CA PHE A 40 10.58 16.30 5.01
C PHE A 40 11.33 16.69 3.73
N GLY A 41 12.66 16.56 3.73
CA GLY A 41 13.50 16.84 2.57
C GLY A 41 13.17 15.93 1.37
N ILE A 42 12.95 14.64 1.62
CA ILE A 42 12.52 13.68 0.58
C ILE A 42 11.15 14.08 0.02
N MET A 43 10.17 14.38 0.88
CA MET A 43 8.83 14.75 0.42
C MET A 43 8.85 16.03 -0.42
N LEU A 44 9.64 17.04 -0.03
CA LEU A 44 9.84 18.25 -0.82
C LEU A 44 10.47 17.95 -2.18
N LEU A 45 11.48 17.08 -2.23
CA LEU A 45 12.14 16.69 -3.47
C LEU A 45 11.19 15.95 -4.40
N ILE A 46 10.41 15.00 -3.88
CA ILE A 46 9.38 14.28 -4.64
C ILE A 46 8.34 15.26 -5.18
N ALA A 47 7.85 16.19 -4.36
CA ALA A 47 6.90 17.21 -4.79
C ALA A 47 7.47 18.11 -5.88
N MET A 48 8.74 18.53 -5.75
CA MET A 48 9.44 19.32 -6.76
C MET A 48 9.52 18.58 -8.10
N ILE A 49 9.96 17.31 -8.08
CA ILE A 49 10.04 16.48 -9.28
C ILE A 49 8.65 16.31 -9.89
N GLY A 50 7.65 15.94 -9.09
CA GLY A 50 6.27 15.77 -9.56
C GLY A 50 5.71 17.04 -10.20
N ASN A 51 5.90 18.20 -9.58
CA ASN A 51 5.45 19.47 -10.14
C ASN A 51 6.18 19.83 -11.45
N MET A 52 7.49 19.60 -11.54
CA MET A 52 8.28 19.92 -12.73
C MET A 52 8.03 18.97 -13.90
N VAL A 53 8.00 17.66 -13.62
CA VAL A 53 7.93 16.60 -14.63
C VAL A 53 6.48 16.30 -15.03
N VAL A 54 5.53 16.41 -14.11
CA VAL A 54 4.12 16.08 -14.36
C VAL A 54 3.26 17.33 -14.47
N ALA A 55 3.24 18.20 -13.45
CA ALA A 55 2.26 19.30 -13.41
C ALA A 55 2.49 20.35 -14.51
N ILE A 56 3.74 20.71 -14.82
CA ILE A 56 4.04 21.66 -15.90
C ILE A 56 3.55 21.15 -17.28
N PRO A 57 3.91 19.92 -17.73
CA PRO A 57 3.36 19.35 -18.97
C PRO A 57 1.83 19.25 -18.97
N VAL A 58 1.23 18.77 -17.87
CA VAL A 58 -0.23 18.67 -17.72
C VAL A 58 -0.89 20.03 -17.88
N SER A 59 -0.29 21.09 -17.32
CA SER A 59 -0.79 22.45 -17.50
C SER A 59 -0.73 22.91 -18.94
N TYR A 60 0.31 22.59 -19.71
CA TYR A 60 0.34 22.92 -21.14
C TYR A 60 -0.68 22.14 -21.95
N LEU A 61 -0.84 20.85 -21.65
CA LEU A 61 -1.88 20.01 -22.25
C LEU A 61 -3.27 20.56 -21.95
N SER A 62 -3.51 20.95 -20.70
CA SER A 62 -4.75 21.54 -20.23
C SER A 62 -5.07 22.85 -20.93
N ASP A 63 -4.11 23.79 -21.03
CA ASP A 63 -4.27 25.03 -21.80
C ASP A 63 -4.64 24.73 -23.28
N PHE A 64 -3.95 23.77 -23.88
CA PHE A 64 -4.15 23.40 -25.28
C PHE A 64 -5.54 22.84 -25.54
N LEU A 65 -6.03 21.95 -24.67
CA LEU A 65 -7.34 21.30 -24.78
C LEU A 65 -8.48 22.28 -24.47
N THR A 66 -8.28 23.22 -23.55
CA THR A 66 -9.36 24.08 -23.03
C THR A 66 -9.47 25.44 -23.70
N LYS A 67 -8.50 25.84 -24.56
CA LYS A 67 -8.45 27.16 -25.22
C LYS A 67 -9.71 27.60 -25.98
N ARG A 68 -10.58 26.66 -26.37
CA ARG A 68 -11.82 26.94 -27.13
C ARG A 68 -13.10 26.92 -26.27
N LEU A 69 -12.99 26.68 -24.96
CA LEU A 69 -14.13 26.43 -24.09
C LEU A 69 -14.73 27.69 -23.45
N GLY A 70 -14.13 28.87 -23.68
CA GLY A 70 -14.64 30.16 -23.20
C GLY A 70 -14.85 30.15 -21.68
N ALA A 71 -16.10 30.31 -21.23
CA ALA A 71 -16.45 30.33 -19.81
C ALA A 71 -16.16 29.01 -19.07
N PHE A 72 -16.06 27.88 -19.78
CA PHE A 72 -15.75 26.57 -19.20
C PHE A 72 -14.25 26.25 -19.18
N GLN A 73 -13.39 27.17 -19.64
CA GLN A 73 -11.95 26.94 -19.66
C GLN A 73 -11.39 26.60 -18.27
N PHE A 74 -11.70 27.41 -17.25
CA PHE A 74 -11.22 27.20 -15.88
C PHE A 74 -11.65 25.86 -15.28
N PRO A 75 -12.95 25.50 -15.22
CA PRO A 75 -13.36 24.23 -14.62
C PRO A 75 -12.84 23.01 -15.40
N ALA A 76 -12.81 23.07 -16.74
CA ALA A 76 -12.24 22.00 -17.55
C ALA A 76 -10.74 21.84 -17.30
N ALA A 77 -10.01 22.95 -17.15
CA ALA A 77 -8.58 22.91 -16.88
C ALA A 77 -8.27 22.31 -15.50
N GLY A 78 -9.08 22.66 -14.49
CA GLY A 78 -9.00 22.07 -13.15
C GLY A 78 -9.27 20.56 -13.17
N LEU A 79 -10.32 20.12 -13.88
CA LEU A 79 -10.67 18.71 -14.03
C LEU A 79 -9.52 17.88 -14.62
N ILE A 80 -8.83 18.41 -15.65
CA ILE A 80 -7.67 17.73 -16.24
C ILE A 80 -6.56 17.53 -15.21
N HIS A 81 -6.26 18.56 -14.39
CA HIS A 81 -5.25 18.43 -13.33
C HIS A 81 -5.66 17.42 -12.27
N ILE A 82 -6.92 17.44 -11.81
CA ILE A 82 -7.40 16.49 -10.80
C ILE A 82 -7.41 15.06 -11.33
N ALA A 83 -7.81 14.85 -12.59
CA ALA A 83 -7.79 13.53 -13.22
C ALA A 83 -6.37 12.95 -13.29
N VAL A 84 -5.37 13.76 -13.66
CA VAL A 84 -3.97 13.33 -13.66
C VAL A 84 -3.44 13.17 -12.23
N GLY A 85 -3.84 14.05 -11.30
CA GLY A 85 -3.49 13.92 -9.88
C GLY A 85 -4.04 12.64 -9.23
N LEU A 86 -5.16 12.12 -9.72
CA LEU A 86 -5.77 10.87 -9.27
C LEU A 86 -5.10 9.61 -9.85
N SER A 87 -4.38 9.72 -10.97
CA SER A 87 -3.82 8.54 -11.65
C SER A 87 -2.82 7.72 -10.83
N PRO A 88 -2.03 8.27 -9.88
CA PRO A 88 -1.15 7.46 -9.05
C PRO A 88 -1.87 6.41 -8.21
N VAL A 89 -3.19 6.56 -7.94
CA VAL A 89 -3.98 5.55 -7.23
C VAL A 89 -3.86 4.15 -7.84
N PHE A 90 -3.62 4.05 -9.16
CA PHE A 90 -3.48 2.77 -9.84
C PHE A 90 -2.11 2.09 -9.68
N PHE A 91 -1.13 2.79 -9.08
CA PHE A 91 0.25 2.32 -9.00
C PHE A 91 0.84 2.42 -7.59
N ILE A 92 0.49 3.48 -6.85
CA ILE A 92 1.04 3.84 -5.54
C ILE A 92 -0.08 4.52 -4.75
N ASP A 93 -0.79 3.78 -3.92
CA ASP A 93 -1.94 4.28 -3.17
C ASP A 93 -1.53 5.26 -2.06
N GLU A 94 -0.32 5.13 -1.51
CA GLU A 94 0.15 5.97 -0.41
C GLU A 94 0.39 7.43 -0.82
N VAL A 95 0.62 7.69 -2.12
CA VAL A 95 0.86 9.05 -2.64
C VAL A 95 -0.38 9.67 -3.28
N ALA A 96 -1.50 8.93 -3.36
CA ALA A 96 -2.71 9.37 -4.06
C ALA A 96 -3.25 10.71 -3.54
N PHE A 97 -3.47 10.81 -2.24
CA PHE A 97 -3.98 12.04 -1.61
C PHE A 97 -3.03 13.21 -1.82
N TYR A 98 -1.72 12.95 -1.73
CA TYR A 98 -0.68 13.95 -1.92
C TYR A 98 -0.65 14.47 -3.36
N SER A 99 -0.78 13.58 -4.34
CA SER A 99 -0.82 13.92 -5.77
C SER A 99 -2.05 14.74 -6.14
N ILE A 100 -3.24 14.39 -5.63
CA ILE A 100 -4.47 15.18 -5.84
C ILE A 100 -4.31 16.57 -5.26
N ALA A 101 -3.80 16.69 -4.02
CA ALA A 101 -3.55 17.99 -3.38
C ALA A 101 -2.52 18.82 -4.17
N SER A 102 -1.45 18.18 -4.64
CA SER A 102 -0.41 18.81 -5.47
C SER A 102 -0.99 19.36 -6.77
N ALA A 103 -1.76 18.55 -7.50
CA ALA A 103 -2.39 18.94 -8.75
C ALA A 103 -3.38 20.11 -8.56
N PHE A 104 -4.18 20.06 -7.49
CA PHE A 104 -5.10 21.12 -7.12
C PHE A 104 -4.36 22.44 -6.81
N LEU A 105 -3.36 22.41 -5.93
CA LEU A 105 -2.57 23.58 -5.56
C LEU A 105 -1.82 24.17 -6.76
N PHE A 106 -1.22 23.33 -7.60
CA PHE A 106 -0.53 23.76 -8.81
C PHE A 106 -1.47 24.49 -9.77
N PHE A 107 -2.66 23.93 -9.99
CA PHE A 107 -3.69 24.57 -10.80
C PHE A 107 -4.07 25.93 -10.20
N LEU A 108 -4.36 26.01 -8.90
CA LEU A 108 -4.73 27.26 -8.24
C LEU A 108 -3.64 28.33 -8.35
N PHE A 109 -2.37 27.99 -8.08
CA PHE A 109 -1.27 28.95 -8.18
C PHE A 109 -1.03 29.42 -9.63
N THR A 110 -1.26 28.55 -10.61
CA THR A 110 -1.13 28.89 -12.03
C THR A 110 -2.23 29.86 -12.45
N GLU A 111 -3.49 29.54 -12.14
CA GLU A 111 -4.62 30.42 -12.46
C GLU A 111 -4.53 31.76 -11.73
N TRP A 112 -4.13 31.75 -10.45
CA TRP A 112 -3.96 32.99 -9.67
C TRP A 112 -2.90 33.91 -10.28
N GLN A 113 -1.75 33.36 -10.68
CA GLN A 113 -0.70 34.13 -11.32
C GLN A 113 -1.06 34.61 -12.73
N GLN A 114 -1.84 33.83 -13.49
CA GLN A 114 -2.34 34.23 -14.81
C GLN A 114 -3.42 35.32 -14.73
N ALA A 115 -4.32 35.24 -13.73
CA ALA A 115 -5.36 36.24 -13.52
C ALA A 115 -4.80 37.60 -13.05
N GLY A 116 -3.66 37.59 -12.35
CA GLY A 116 -3.05 38.77 -11.75
C GLY A 116 -3.95 39.44 -10.71
N TRP A 117 -3.64 40.68 -10.32
CA TRP A 117 -4.41 41.44 -9.31
C TRP A 117 -5.78 41.95 -9.83
N LYS A 118 -6.17 41.63 -11.07
CA LYS A 118 -7.40 42.14 -11.69
C LYS A 118 -8.60 41.22 -11.43
N ILE A 119 -8.79 40.78 -10.19
CA ILE A 119 -10.00 40.05 -9.80
C ILE A 119 -11.15 41.07 -9.75
N ARG A 120 -11.88 41.18 -10.86
CA ARG A 120 -13.17 41.87 -10.86
C ARG A 120 -14.15 41.03 -10.04
N TYR A 121 -14.71 41.62 -8.99
CA TYR A 121 -15.69 40.97 -8.12
C TYR A 121 -16.94 40.62 -8.94
N ASN A 122 -17.03 39.38 -9.40
CA ASN A 122 -18.12 38.81 -10.19
C ASN A 122 -18.35 37.37 -9.70
N TRP A 123 -19.59 36.87 -9.78
CA TRP A 123 -19.96 35.55 -9.24
C TRP A 123 -19.44 34.37 -10.07
N LYS A 124 -19.17 34.58 -11.36
CA LYS A 124 -18.70 33.54 -12.30
C LYS A 124 -17.37 32.86 -11.89
N PRO A 125 -16.30 33.58 -11.50
CA PRO A 125 -15.09 32.95 -11.00
C PRO A 125 -15.35 32.16 -9.72
N VAL A 126 -16.18 32.69 -8.80
CA VAL A 126 -16.52 31.99 -7.55
C VAL A 126 -17.13 30.61 -7.82
N VAL A 127 -18.10 30.53 -8.74
CA VAL A 127 -18.73 29.24 -9.10
C VAL A 127 -17.75 28.29 -9.78
N SER A 128 -16.83 28.82 -10.60
CA SER A 128 -15.79 28.01 -11.23
C SER A 128 -14.83 27.42 -10.18
N PHE A 129 -14.40 28.22 -9.20
CA PHE A 129 -13.58 27.75 -8.08
C PHE A 129 -14.30 26.69 -7.23
N ILE A 130 -15.58 26.93 -6.88
CA ILE A 130 -16.38 25.96 -6.14
C ILE A 130 -16.48 24.64 -6.91
N SER A 131 -16.71 24.69 -8.22
CA SER A 131 -16.82 23.48 -9.03
C SER A 131 -15.56 22.61 -8.98
N VAL A 132 -14.37 23.22 -9.14
CA VAL A 132 -13.10 22.49 -9.05
C VAL A 132 -12.87 21.96 -7.63
N GLY A 133 -13.24 22.74 -6.61
CA GLY A 133 -13.18 22.29 -5.21
C GLY A 133 -14.06 21.06 -4.94
N VAL A 134 -15.30 21.04 -5.46
CA VAL A 134 -16.21 19.89 -5.35
C VAL A 134 -15.63 18.66 -6.05
N PHE A 135 -15.09 18.80 -7.26
CA PHE A 135 -14.45 17.68 -7.96
C PHE A 135 -13.20 17.17 -7.24
N THR A 136 -12.41 18.07 -6.66
CA THR A 136 -11.24 17.69 -5.85
C THR A 136 -11.66 16.90 -4.62
N ALA A 137 -12.69 17.36 -3.90
CA ALA A 137 -13.24 16.64 -2.76
C ALA A 137 -13.80 15.27 -3.15
N ALA A 138 -14.54 15.19 -4.27
CA ALA A 138 -15.04 13.93 -4.80
C ALA A 138 -13.90 12.97 -5.18
N ALA A 139 -12.82 13.47 -5.79
CA ALA A 139 -11.64 12.66 -6.09
C ALA A 139 -11.00 12.09 -4.82
N ILE A 140 -10.80 12.93 -3.79
CA ILE A 140 -10.27 12.50 -2.48
C ILE A 140 -11.16 11.41 -1.85
N VAL A 141 -12.48 11.64 -1.81
CA VAL A 141 -13.43 10.67 -1.22
C VAL A 141 -13.48 9.35 -2.01
N SER A 142 -13.20 9.39 -3.32
CA SER A 142 -13.19 8.19 -4.16
C SER A 142 -11.96 7.29 -3.94
N VAL A 143 -10.84 7.83 -3.43
CA VAL A 143 -9.57 7.11 -3.31
C VAL A 143 -9.73 5.76 -2.60
N PRO A 144 -10.32 5.67 -1.38
CA PRO A 144 -10.45 4.38 -0.70
C PRO A 144 -11.24 3.34 -1.51
N GLY A 145 -12.28 3.77 -2.23
CA GLY A 145 -13.09 2.87 -3.06
C GLY A 145 -12.36 2.36 -4.31
N ILE A 146 -11.54 3.22 -4.93
CA ILE A 146 -10.70 2.85 -6.07
C ILE A 146 -9.58 1.92 -5.60
N VAL A 147 -8.86 2.30 -4.55
CA VAL A 147 -7.79 1.50 -3.92
C VAL A 147 -8.31 0.11 -3.56
N ASN A 148 -9.46 0.02 -2.88
CA ASN A 148 -10.08 -1.25 -2.52
C ASN A 148 -10.46 -2.14 -3.73
N LYS A 149 -10.70 -1.55 -4.90
CA LYS A 149 -11.08 -2.28 -6.12
C LYS A 149 -9.87 -2.78 -6.92
N PHE A 150 -8.75 -2.05 -6.87
CA PHE A 150 -7.57 -2.31 -7.69
C PHE A 150 -6.38 -2.86 -6.89
N GLN A 151 -6.43 -2.85 -5.56
CA GLN A 151 -5.44 -3.57 -4.76
C GLN A 151 -5.57 -5.07 -5.01
N GLU A 152 -4.44 -5.68 -5.38
CA GLU A 152 -4.28 -7.12 -5.34
C GLU A 152 -4.45 -7.60 -3.89
N ARG A 153 -5.02 -8.79 -3.74
CA ARG A 153 -5.31 -9.40 -2.45
C ARG A 153 -4.78 -10.82 -2.45
N THR A 154 -4.24 -11.24 -1.32
CA THR A 154 -3.90 -12.65 -1.11
C THR A 154 -5.17 -13.48 -1.09
N HIS A 155 -5.12 -14.64 -1.75
CA HIS A 155 -6.21 -15.59 -1.82
C HIS A 155 -5.75 -16.94 -1.29
N ASN A 156 -5.25 -17.00 -0.04
CA ASN A 156 -4.89 -18.26 0.58
C ASN A 156 -6.03 -18.83 1.44
N ALA A 157 -6.17 -20.15 1.45
CA ALA A 157 -7.06 -20.89 2.31
C ALA A 157 -6.22 -21.80 3.23
N TYR A 158 -6.06 -21.40 4.48
CA TYR A 158 -5.31 -22.18 5.47
C TYR A 158 -6.17 -23.28 6.06
N LEU A 159 -5.69 -24.51 5.95
CA LEU A 159 -6.29 -25.69 6.57
C LEU A 159 -5.49 -26.05 7.81
N ILE A 160 -6.05 -25.75 8.98
CA ILE A 160 -5.41 -25.88 10.29
C ILE A 160 -5.99 -27.11 10.98
N PRO A 161 -5.18 -28.00 11.58
CA PRO A 161 -5.71 -29.17 12.28
C PRO A 161 -6.68 -28.77 13.40
N LYS A 162 -7.82 -29.44 13.49
CA LYS A 162 -8.84 -29.13 14.49
C LYS A 162 -8.26 -29.28 15.90
N GLY A 163 -8.46 -28.25 16.73
CA GLY A 163 -7.93 -28.20 18.09
C GLY A 163 -6.50 -27.65 18.21
N PHE A 164 -5.84 -27.32 17.09
CA PHE A 164 -4.57 -26.62 17.12
C PHE A 164 -4.74 -25.18 17.64
N GLU A 165 -3.93 -24.80 18.62
CA GLU A 165 -3.79 -23.42 19.10
C GLU A 165 -2.30 -23.08 19.21
N GLY A 166 -1.89 -21.95 18.65
CA GLY A 166 -0.52 -21.51 18.76
C GLY A 166 0.00 -20.74 17.55
N GLU A 167 1.32 -20.72 17.46
CA GLU A 167 2.06 -20.17 16.32
C GLU A 167 1.96 -21.10 15.12
N ILE A 168 1.72 -20.52 13.95
CA ILE A 168 1.79 -21.16 12.65
C ILE A 168 2.90 -20.49 11.85
N LYS A 169 3.75 -21.27 11.17
CA LYS A 169 4.71 -20.74 10.19
C LYS A 169 4.44 -21.30 8.80
N VAL A 170 4.45 -20.42 7.80
CA VAL A 170 4.27 -20.83 6.41
C VAL A 170 5.51 -20.40 5.64
N VAL A 171 6.15 -21.37 4.98
CA VAL A 171 7.33 -21.12 4.14
C VAL A 171 6.87 -21.11 2.68
N HIS A 172 7.23 -20.05 1.97
CA HIS A 172 6.78 -19.76 0.62
C HIS A 172 7.85 -20.06 -0.42
N ASP A 173 7.44 -20.02 -1.69
CA ASP A 173 8.28 -20.26 -2.87
C ASP A 173 8.95 -21.64 -2.86
N ILE A 174 8.27 -22.67 -2.33
CA ILE A 174 8.80 -24.04 -2.27
C ILE A 174 8.36 -24.84 -3.50
N LYS A 175 9.29 -25.13 -4.43
CA LYS A 175 9.05 -25.85 -5.69
C LYS A 175 8.25 -27.16 -5.57
N ASN A 176 8.48 -27.91 -4.48
CA ASN A 176 7.84 -29.21 -4.25
C ASN A 176 6.62 -29.13 -3.32
N ALA A 177 6.16 -27.93 -2.96
CA ALA A 177 4.96 -27.77 -2.14
C ALA A 177 3.69 -28.08 -2.95
N PRO A 178 2.61 -28.53 -2.29
CA PRO A 178 1.34 -28.78 -2.95
C PRO A 178 0.80 -27.53 -3.67
N LEU A 179 0.42 -27.69 -4.94
CA LEU A 179 -0.26 -26.68 -5.74
C LEU A 179 -1.73 -27.06 -5.86
N GLU A 180 -2.50 -26.72 -4.85
CA GLU A 180 -3.94 -27.00 -4.79
C GLU A 180 -4.73 -25.71 -4.69
N LYS A 181 -5.85 -25.64 -5.43
CA LYS A 181 -6.77 -24.50 -5.39
C LYS A 181 -8.18 -24.94 -5.02
N THR A 182 -8.89 -24.10 -4.29
CA THR A 182 -10.33 -24.23 -4.07
C THR A 182 -11.12 -23.96 -5.36
N SER A 183 -12.39 -24.34 -5.38
CA SER A 183 -13.31 -23.99 -6.49
C SER A 183 -13.41 -22.49 -6.76
N ASP A 184 -13.19 -21.70 -5.71
CA ASP A 184 -13.31 -20.24 -5.73
C ASP A 184 -11.96 -19.56 -6.03
N GLY A 185 -10.92 -20.34 -6.37
CA GLY A 185 -9.62 -19.84 -6.81
C GLY A 185 -8.58 -19.59 -5.71
N TYR A 186 -8.88 -19.88 -4.44
CA TYR A 186 -7.92 -19.74 -3.34
C TYR A 186 -6.85 -20.84 -3.35
N ASP A 187 -5.60 -20.48 -3.15
CA ASP A 187 -4.46 -21.39 -2.92
C ASP A 187 -4.57 -22.07 -1.55
N ILE A 188 -4.53 -23.39 -1.52
CA ILE A 188 -4.71 -24.18 -0.29
C ILE A 188 -3.36 -24.36 0.39
N ILE A 189 -3.27 -23.91 1.64
CA ILE A 189 -2.09 -24.08 2.48
C ILE A 189 -2.45 -24.98 3.66
N THR A 190 -1.95 -26.21 3.63
CA THR A 190 -2.20 -27.18 4.71
C THR A 190 -1.16 -27.03 5.81
N ILE A 191 -1.63 -26.83 7.04
CA ILE A 191 -0.80 -26.75 8.23
C ILE A 191 -0.76 -28.13 8.88
N ASN A 192 0.44 -28.60 9.22
CA ASN A 192 0.62 -29.87 9.90
C ASN A 192 0.42 -29.74 11.42
N GLU A 193 0.45 -30.87 12.13
CA GLU A 193 0.31 -30.91 13.60
C GLU A 193 1.41 -30.18 14.35
N SER A 194 2.58 -29.99 13.73
CA SER A 194 3.67 -29.20 14.30
C SER A 194 3.45 -27.69 14.17
N GLY A 195 2.41 -27.25 13.45
CA GLY A 195 2.11 -25.83 13.27
C GLY A 195 2.88 -25.19 12.12
N TYR A 196 3.27 -25.91 11.08
CA TYR A 196 3.82 -25.27 9.89
C TYR A 196 3.22 -25.81 8.58
N GLY A 197 3.33 -25.01 7.52
CA GLY A 197 2.90 -25.35 6.17
C GLY A 197 3.91 -24.85 5.13
N LEU A 198 3.78 -25.36 3.91
CA LEU A 198 4.59 -24.96 2.75
C LEU A 198 3.65 -24.45 1.66
N SER A 199 4.08 -23.40 0.97
CA SER A 199 3.41 -22.85 -0.21
C SER A 199 4.37 -22.82 -1.38
N ALA A 200 3.86 -23.20 -2.56
CA ALA A 200 4.61 -23.07 -3.81
C ALA A 200 4.61 -21.63 -4.33
N GLU A 201 3.61 -20.84 -3.94
CA GLU A 201 3.50 -19.44 -4.34
C GLU A 201 4.40 -18.56 -3.45
N PRO A 202 5.01 -17.51 -4.01
CA PRO A 202 5.81 -16.56 -3.25
C PRO A 202 4.94 -15.81 -2.23
N LEU A 203 5.57 -15.32 -1.16
CA LEU A 203 4.88 -14.53 -0.16
C LEU A 203 4.44 -13.18 -0.77
N ASP A 204 3.14 -12.99 -0.94
CA ASP A 204 2.59 -11.77 -1.53
C ASP A 204 2.44 -10.64 -0.49
N SER A 205 2.92 -9.45 -0.84
CA SER A 205 2.78 -8.21 -0.06
C SER A 205 1.38 -7.59 -0.10
N SER A 206 0.48 -8.13 -0.91
CA SER A 206 -0.90 -7.70 -1.08
C SER A 206 -1.74 -7.75 0.19
N LEU A 207 -2.89 -7.07 0.17
CA LEU A 207 -3.83 -7.05 1.31
C LEU A 207 -4.34 -8.46 1.64
N ILE A 208 -4.47 -8.75 2.93
CA ILE A 208 -4.83 -10.09 3.41
C ILE A 208 -6.34 -10.38 3.25
N GLU A 209 -6.73 -11.19 2.27
CA GLU A 209 -8.11 -11.73 2.12
C GLU A 209 -8.19 -13.24 2.37
N ASP A 210 -7.22 -13.77 3.10
CA ASP A 210 -7.16 -15.18 3.37
C ASP A 210 -8.36 -15.72 4.17
N LYS A 211 -8.64 -17.00 3.94
CA LYS A 211 -9.64 -17.79 4.65
C LYS A 211 -8.94 -18.81 5.54
N TYR A 212 -9.54 -19.09 6.68
CA TYR A 212 -8.94 -19.96 7.71
C TYR A 212 -9.97 -21.00 8.11
N TYR A 213 -9.55 -22.27 8.16
CA TYR A 213 -10.43 -23.38 8.48
C TYR A 213 -9.76 -24.32 9.47
N PHE A 214 -10.49 -24.77 10.48
CA PHE A 214 -10.16 -25.99 11.21
C PHE A 214 -10.58 -27.20 10.38
N VAL A 215 -9.72 -28.20 10.27
CA VAL A 215 -9.98 -29.44 9.53
C VAL A 215 -9.85 -30.63 10.47
N ASP A 216 -10.88 -31.47 10.52
CA ASP A 216 -10.85 -32.70 11.30
C ASP A 216 -10.18 -33.85 10.55
N GLU A 217 -9.97 -34.99 11.22
CA GLU A 217 -9.35 -36.19 10.62
C GLU A 217 -10.14 -36.76 9.42
N SER A 218 -11.43 -36.43 9.32
CA SER A 218 -12.30 -36.84 8.21
C SER A 218 -12.29 -35.85 7.05
N GLY A 219 -11.55 -34.74 7.16
CA GLY A 219 -11.45 -33.68 6.16
C GLY A 219 -12.59 -32.65 6.20
N ASN A 220 -13.45 -32.66 7.21
CA ASN A 220 -14.51 -31.65 7.34
C ASN A 220 -13.91 -30.32 7.77
N LYS A 221 -14.37 -29.24 7.12
CA LYS A 221 -13.86 -27.87 7.33
C LYS A 221 -14.84 -27.06 8.19
N GLU A 222 -14.31 -26.38 9.19
CA GLU A 222 -15.01 -25.43 10.05
C GLU A 222 -14.32 -24.07 9.92
N GLU A 223 -15.02 -23.05 9.44
CA GLU A 223 -14.43 -21.72 9.21
C GLU A 223 -14.05 -21.05 10.53
N ILE A 224 -12.85 -20.47 10.57
CA ILE A 224 -12.31 -19.76 11.72
C ILE A 224 -12.57 -18.27 11.53
N GLU A 225 -13.17 -17.64 12.53
CA GLU A 225 -13.40 -16.20 12.50
C GLU A 225 -12.08 -15.43 12.42
N LYS A 226 -12.03 -14.36 11.62
CA LYS A 226 -10.83 -13.52 11.45
C LYS A 226 -10.31 -12.92 12.77
N LEU A 227 -11.17 -12.78 13.79
CA LEU A 227 -10.77 -12.28 15.11
C LEU A 227 -10.02 -13.33 15.96
N CYS A 228 -10.05 -14.59 15.55
CA CYS A 228 -9.32 -15.70 16.13
C CYS A 228 -7.93 -15.91 15.49
N ILE A 229 -7.58 -15.08 14.50
CA ILE A 229 -6.30 -15.11 13.79
C ILE A 229 -5.57 -13.78 14.01
N SER A 230 -4.28 -13.87 14.31
CA SER A 230 -3.37 -12.73 14.38
C SER A 230 -2.23 -12.95 13.41
N VAL A 231 -2.00 -11.97 12.54
CA VAL A 231 -0.89 -12.00 11.59
C VAL A 231 0.35 -11.46 12.30
N GLY A 232 1.41 -12.25 12.30
CA GLY A 232 2.70 -11.93 12.90
C GLY A 232 3.67 -11.34 11.87
N ASP A 233 4.94 -11.72 12.00
CA ASP A 233 6.01 -11.18 11.16
C ASP A 233 6.07 -11.92 9.81
N ARG A 234 6.39 -11.17 8.75
CA ARG A 234 6.84 -11.68 7.44
C ARG A 234 8.34 -11.43 7.32
N LYS A 235 9.12 -12.48 7.08
CA LYS A 235 10.59 -12.43 7.10
C LYS A 235 11.16 -13.25 5.94
N ALA A 236 12.41 -12.97 5.60
CA ALA A 236 13.19 -13.77 4.66
C ALA A 236 14.45 -14.30 5.37
N ILE A 237 14.88 -15.50 5.00
CA ILE A 237 16.17 -16.07 5.36
C ILE A 237 16.87 -16.46 4.05
N GLY A 238 18.07 -15.94 3.83
CA GLY A 238 18.78 -16.11 2.57
C GLY A 238 20.29 -16.05 2.72
N GLY A 239 20.98 -16.60 1.73
CA GLY A 239 22.43 -16.68 1.62
C GLY A 239 22.86 -16.83 0.16
N ASP A 240 24.12 -17.18 -0.10
CA ASP A 240 24.64 -17.31 -1.46
C ASP A 240 23.90 -18.40 -2.25
N GLY A 241 22.96 -17.98 -3.10
CA GLY A 241 22.22 -18.85 -4.02
C GLY A 241 20.85 -19.34 -3.52
N TYR A 242 20.37 -18.90 -2.35
CA TYR A 242 19.04 -19.26 -1.85
C TYR A 242 18.39 -18.11 -1.07
N GLU A 243 17.07 -17.99 -1.17
CA GLU A 243 16.25 -17.09 -0.36
C GLU A 243 14.91 -17.77 -0.09
N TYR A 244 14.53 -17.88 1.17
CA TYR A 244 13.26 -18.43 1.61
C TYR A 244 12.48 -17.35 2.35
N THR A 245 11.28 -17.05 1.90
CA THR A 245 10.36 -16.15 2.59
C THR A 245 9.39 -16.96 3.44
N TYR A 246 9.07 -16.45 4.63
CA TYR A 246 8.08 -17.07 5.50
C TYR A 246 7.23 -16.04 6.21
N GLU A 247 6.00 -16.42 6.54
CA GLU A 247 5.11 -15.65 7.39
C GLU A 247 4.73 -16.42 8.65
N THR A 248 4.43 -15.65 9.70
CA THR A 248 3.99 -16.20 10.99
C THR A 248 2.56 -15.76 11.25
N LEU A 249 1.72 -16.70 11.66
CA LEU A 249 0.34 -16.49 12.05
C LEU A 249 0.14 -17.04 13.47
N TYR A 250 -0.88 -16.57 14.17
CA TYR A 250 -1.27 -17.11 15.47
C TYR A 250 -2.76 -17.40 15.47
N VAL A 251 -3.14 -18.59 15.95
CA VAL A 251 -4.52 -19.04 16.00
C VAL A 251 -4.93 -19.37 17.44
N THR A 252 -6.16 -19.02 17.79
CA THR A 252 -6.79 -19.36 19.07
C THR A 252 -8.25 -19.74 18.86
N SER A 253 -8.80 -20.63 19.68
CA SER A 253 -10.23 -20.94 19.69
C SER A 253 -11.01 -20.17 20.77
N ASN A 254 -10.33 -19.70 21.83
CA ASN A 254 -10.97 -19.18 23.03
C ASN A 254 -10.65 -17.72 23.37
N LYS A 255 -9.67 -17.10 22.71
CA LYS A 255 -9.26 -15.70 22.94
C LYS A 255 -9.59 -14.78 21.77
N CYS A 256 -10.54 -15.16 20.93
CA CYS A 256 -10.92 -14.39 19.75
C CYS A 256 -11.34 -12.96 20.12
N GLY A 257 -10.81 -11.98 19.40
CA GLY A 257 -11.12 -10.56 19.62
C GLY A 257 -10.07 -9.64 19.04
N GLN A 258 -10.36 -8.34 19.01
CA GLN A 258 -9.43 -7.34 18.46
C GLN A 258 -8.06 -7.37 19.15
N VAL A 259 -8.06 -7.52 20.48
CA VAL A 259 -6.82 -7.58 21.27
C VAL A 259 -5.94 -8.75 20.83
N PHE A 260 -6.53 -9.93 20.59
CA PHE A 260 -5.79 -11.07 20.09
C PHE A 260 -5.31 -10.85 18.67
N ARG A 261 -6.19 -10.39 17.76
CA ARG A 261 -5.84 -10.10 16.37
C ARG A 261 -4.62 -9.18 16.25
N GLU A 262 -4.49 -8.19 17.12
CA GLU A 262 -3.36 -7.25 17.15
C GLU A 262 -2.13 -7.75 17.93
N ASN A 263 -2.30 -8.69 18.87
CA ASN A 263 -1.24 -9.06 19.82
C ASN A 263 -1.02 -10.57 19.96
N GLY A 264 -1.40 -11.39 18.97
CA GLY A 264 -1.36 -12.86 19.05
C GLY A 264 0.01 -13.41 19.46
N LYS A 265 1.08 -12.79 18.94
CA LYS A 265 2.48 -13.08 19.30
C LYS A 265 2.75 -13.03 20.80
N LYS A 266 2.14 -12.10 21.54
CA LYS A 266 2.32 -11.96 22.99
C LYS A 266 1.71 -13.13 23.77
N TYR A 267 0.69 -13.79 23.22
CA TYR A 267 -0.01 -14.89 23.88
C TYR A 267 0.71 -16.22 23.74
N PHE A 268 1.35 -16.46 22.60
CA PHE A 268 1.95 -17.76 22.27
C PHE A 268 3.49 -17.74 22.18
N GLY A 269 4.10 -16.56 21.97
CA GLY A 269 5.54 -16.42 21.73
C GLY A 269 5.97 -16.94 20.35
N GLU A 270 7.27 -16.89 20.08
CA GLU A 270 7.89 -17.61 18.96
C GLU A 270 8.47 -18.92 19.50
N LYS A 271 7.95 -20.05 19.05
CA LYS A 271 8.36 -21.40 19.44
C LYS A 271 8.90 -22.20 18.26
N LEU A 272 8.32 -22.02 17.08
CA LEU A 272 8.79 -22.67 15.86
C LEU A 272 10.02 -21.93 15.34
N GLN A 273 11.11 -22.64 15.11
CA GLN A 273 12.29 -22.09 14.44
C GLN A 273 12.23 -22.43 12.95
N ILE A 274 12.52 -21.44 12.10
CA ILE A 274 12.48 -21.64 10.64
C ILE A 274 13.52 -22.67 10.22
N GLU A 275 14.67 -22.68 10.88
CA GLU A 275 15.76 -23.62 10.66
C GLU A 275 15.28 -25.06 10.84
N GLU A 276 14.49 -25.34 11.89
CA GLU A 276 13.95 -26.67 12.15
C GLU A 276 13.02 -27.15 11.02
N ILE A 277 12.22 -26.23 10.45
CA ILE A 277 11.35 -26.52 9.31
C ILE A 277 12.22 -26.85 8.08
N LEU A 278 13.22 -26.02 7.77
CA LEU A 278 14.11 -26.24 6.64
C LEU A 278 14.87 -27.57 6.76
N PHE A 279 15.31 -27.96 7.97
CA PHE A 279 15.92 -29.26 8.21
C PHE A 279 14.96 -30.43 7.95
N LYS A 280 13.72 -30.35 8.45
CA LYS A 280 12.71 -31.41 8.27
C LYS A 280 12.35 -31.62 6.79
N GLU A 281 12.31 -30.53 6.03
CA GLU A 281 11.99 -30.56 4.60
C GLU A 281 13.22 -30.85 3.71
N GLY A 282 14.39 -31.12 4.30
CA GLY A 282 15.62 -31.43 3.55
C GLY A 282 16.19 -30.22 2.79
N LEU A 283 15.78 -29.01 3.16
CA LEU A 283 16.26 -27.74 2.61
C LEU A 283 17.48 -27.21 3.38
N ALA A 284 17.86 -27.85 4.49
CA ALA A 284 19.06 -27.55 5.24
C ALA A 284 19.71 -28.84 5.78
N GLU A 285 21.04 -28.81 5.94
CA GLU A 285 21.83 -29.89 6.54
C GLU A 285 22.86 -29.38 7.56
N MET A 286 23.22 -30.22 8.52
CA MET A 286 24.26 -29.91 9.50
C MET A 286 25.62 -30.14 8.87
N THR A 287 26.53 -29.19 9.07
CA THR A 287 27.92 -29.24 8.60
C THR A 287 28.86 -29.16 9.79
N ASP A 288 30.14 -29.49 9.58
CA ASP A 288 31.17 -29.37 10.63
C ASP A 288 31.35 -27.95 11.18
N TYR A 289 30.80 -26.93 10.49
CA TYR A 289 30.89 -25.51 10.85
C TYR A 289 29.56 -24.88 11.25
N GLY A 290 28.48 -25.67 11.41
CA GLY A 290 27.14 -25.17 11.72
C GLY A 290 26.09 -25.83 10.84
N TYR A 291 25.28 -25.04 10.14
CA TYR A 291 24.31 -25.58 9.17
C TYR A 291 24.41 -24.84 7.84
N SER A 292 24.09 -25.55 6.76
CA SER A 292 24.01 -25.01 5.41
C SER A 292 22.59 -25.18 4.90
N ILE A 293 22.04 -24.13 4.31
CA ILE A 293 20.75 -24.18 3.63
C ILE A 293 21.03 -24.36 2.14
N HIS A 294 20.30 -25.27 1.50
CA HIS A 294 20.46 -25.59 0.10
C HIS A 294 19.55 -24.74 -0.78
N PRO A 295 19.98 -24.40 -2.00
CA PRO A 295 19.05 -23.97 -3.04
C PRO A 295 18.10 -25.13 -3.38
N GLN A 296 16.87 -24.77 -3.75
CA GLN A 296 15.91 -25.75 -4.21
C GLN A 296 16.35 -26.26 -5.60
N ASN A 297 16.73 -27.54 -5.70
CA ASN A 297 17.03 -28.18 -6.99
C ASN A 297 15.75 -28.29 -7.83
#